data_AF-A0A1F2RSU0-F1
#
_entry.id   AF-A0A1F2RSU0-F1
#
_cell.length_a   1.000
_cell.length_b   1.000
_cell.length_c   1.000
_cell.angle_alpha   90.00
_cell.angle_beta   90.00
_cell.angle_gamma   90.00
#
_symmetry.space_group_name_H-M   'P 1'
#
loop_
_entity.id
_entity.type
_entity.pdbx_description
1 polymer ?
#
loop_
_entity_poly.entity_id
_entity_poly.type
_entity_poly.pdbx_seq_one_letter_code
_entity_poly.pdbx_strand_id
1 'polypeptide(L)'
;MSHSSEHVGGTTKLFMMVWISLLAMTLIEVYLSYIHLAPGLMISILMALSLVKAGLIIAYFMHLKFEKKSLILTLIPMWLLVTCLFFIFFPDSFRLLEFRIP
;
A
#
# COMPACT_ATOMS: atom_id res chain seq x y z
N MET A 1 9.31 45.07 -6.26
CA MET A 1 10.14 43.84 -6.36
C MET A 1 10.03 43.14 -5.01
N SER A 2 9.06 42.25 -4.78
CA SER A 2 9.10 40.88 -5.27
C SER A 2 7.68 40.32 -5.40
N HIS A 3 7.44 39.67 -6.52
CA HIS A 3 6.21 39.03 -6.96
C HIS A 3 6.41 37.52 -6.78
N SER A 4 5.39 36.81 -6.29
CA SER A 4 5.15 35.37 -6.54
C SER A 4 6.08 34.31 -5.92
N SER A 5 5.75 33.80 -4.73
CA SER A 5 6.29 32.50 -4.25
C SER A 5 5.37 31.74 -3.28
N GLU A 6 4.05 31.74 -3.48
CA GLU A 6 3.11 31.03 -2.58
C GLU A 6 2.26 29.91 -3.22
N HIS A 7 2.32 29.66 -4.53
CA HIS A 7 1.40 28.70 -5.19
C HIS A 7 1.99 27.34 -5.61
N VAL A 8 3.25 27.02 -5.29
CA VAL A 8 3.89 25.73 -5.65
C VAL A 8 4.11 24.80 -4.42
N GLY A 9 3.93 25.30 -3.20
CA GLY A 9 4.29 24.56 -1.98
C GLY A 9 3.34 23.42 -1.55
N GLY A 10 2.08 23.41 -2.00
CA GLY A 10 1.08 22.46 -1.52
C GLY A 10 1.30 21.02 -2.01
N THR A 11 1.65 20.85 -3.29
CA THR A 11 1.83 19.53 -3.92
C THR A 11 3.16 18.90 -3.55
N THR A 12 4.23 19.70 -3.48
CA THR A 12 5.58 19.22 -3.14
C THR A 12 5.64 18.67 -1.72
N LYS A 13 4.98 19.31 -0.74
CA LYS A 13 4.91 18.82 0.64
C LYS A 13 4.21 17.46 0.72
N LEU A 14 3.11 17.26 -0.01
CA LEU A 14 2.41 15.97 -0.05
C LEU A 14 3.25 14.89 -0.71
N PHE A 15 3.87 15.17 -1.84
CA PHE A 15 4.78 14.23 -2.51
C PHE A 15 5.92 13.80 -1.57
N MET A 16 6.52 14.75 -0.85
CA MET A 16 7.58 14.49 0.10
C MET A 16 7.08 13.64 1.29
N MET A 17 5.87 13.91 1.78
CA MET A 17 5.25 13.16 2.88
C MET A 17 4.94 11.71 2.48
N VAL A 18 4.43 11.50 1.26
CA VAL A 18 4.21 10.16 0.67
C VAL A 18 5.53 9.44 0.49
N TRP A 19 6.53 10.11 -0.08
CA TRP A 19 7.86 9.53 -0.28
C TRP A 19 8.48 9.05 1.03
N ILE A 20 8.41 9.86 2.09
CA ILE A 20 8.86 9.46 3.44
C ILE A 20 8.05 8.26 3.96
N SER A 21 6.72 8.24 3.76
CA SER A 21 5.88 7.11 4.15
C SER A 21 6.26 5.81 3.44
N LEU A 22 6.56 5.87 2.13
CA LEU A 22 7.00 4.71 1.35
C LEU A 22 8.37 4.21 1.82
N LEU A 23 9.28 5.13 2.10
CA LEU A 23 10.61 4.82 2.62
C LEU A 23 10.49 4.15 4.00
N ALA A 24 9.68 4.71 4.90
CA ALA A 24 9.42 4.15 6.23
C ALA A 24 8.85 2.72 6.14
N MET A 25 7.86 2.48 5.28
CA MET A 25 7.34 1.12 5.06
C MET A 25 8.43 0.15 4.54
N THR A 26 9.30 0.61 3.64
CA THR A 26 10.42 -0.21 3.15
C THR A 26 11.39 -0.58 4.26
N LEU A 27 11.72 0.38 5.13
CA LEU A 27 12.58 0.11 6.29
C LEU A 27 11.95 -0.92 7.23
N ILE A 28 10.64 -0.82 7.48
CA ILE A 28 9.91 -1.77 8.31
C ILE A 28 9.95 -3.17 7.68
N GLU A 29 9.73 -3.30 6.37
CA GLU A 29 9.82 -4.59 5.67
C GLU A 29 11.21 -5.21 5.79
N VAL A 30 12.26 -4.42 5.55
CA VAL A 30 13.66 -4.88 5.65
C VAL A 30 13.97 -5.31 7.09
N TYR A 31 13.58 -4.51 8.08
CA TYR A 31 13.79 -4.83 9.49
C TYR A 31 13.05 -6.11 9.90
N LEU A 32 11.80 -6.26 9.47
CA LEU A 32 11.00 -7.46 9.73
C LEU A 32 11.59 -8.70 9.06
N SER A 33 12.12 -8.54 7.84
CA SER A 33 12.84 -9.60 7.12
C SER A 33 14.13 -10.01 7.84
N TYR A 34 14.77 -9.10 8.58
CA TYR A 34 15.95 -9.42 9.38
C TYR A 34 15.63 -10.29 10.61
N ILE A 35 14.43 -10.15 11.20
CA ILE A 35 14.02 -10.89 12.40
C ILE A 35 13.71 -12.38 12.11
N HIS A 36 13.69 -12.80 10.84
CA HIS A 36 13.46 -14.20 10.41
C HIS A 36 12.29 -14.87 11.16
N LEU A 37 11.08 -14.40 10.84
CA LEU A 37 9.84 -15.04 11.29
C LEU A 37 9.58 -16.34 10.51
N ALA A 38 8.63 -17.15 10.97
CA ALA A 38 8.17 -18.33 10.24
C ALA A 38 7.88 -17.97 8.76
N PRO A 39 8.35 -18.75 7.77
CA PRO A 39 8.31 -18.38 6.35
C PRO A 39 6.91 -17.98 5.85
N GLY A 40 5.86 -18.66 6.32
CA GLY A 40 4.48 -18.35 5.96
C GLY A 40 4.00 -16.99 6.48
N LEU A 41 4.34 -16.64 7.73
CA LEU A 41 4.00 -15.34 8.32
C LEU A 41 4.83 -14.22 7.69
N MET A 42 6.11 -14.47 7.40
CA MET A 42 6.98 -13.49 6.76
C MET A 42 6.45 -13.08 5.39
N ILE A 43 6.13 -14.05 4.53
CA ILE A 43 5.59 -13.78 3.18
C ILE A 43 4.25 -13.06 3.27
N SER A 44 3.37 -13.47 4.20
CA SER A 44 2.07 -12.84 4.42
C SER A 44 2.20 -11.35 4.79
N ILE A 45 3.08 -11.02 5.75
CA ILE A 45 3.25 -9.63 6.21
C ILE A 45 3.92 -8.76 5.13
N LEU A 46 4.95 -9.28 4.45
CA LEU A 46 5.60 -8.57 3.35
C LEU A 46 4.63 -8.30 2.18
N MET A 47 3.79 -9.28 1.82
CA MET A 47 2.72 -9.09 0.82
C MET A 47 1.73 -8.01 1.25
N ALA A 48 1.28 -8.04 2.51
CA ALA A 48 0.34 -7.05 3.03
C ALA A 48 0.94 -5.63 3.02
N LEU A 49 2.19 -5.46 3.47
CA LEU A 49 2.91 -4.18 3.43
C LEU A 49 3.08 -3.66 2.00
N SER A 50 3.38 -4.54 1.04
CA SER A 50 3.46 -4.21 -0.38
C SER A 50 2.12 -3.74 -0.96
N LEU A 51 1.00 -4.40 -0.60
CA LEU A 51 -0.35 -3.95 -1.00
C LEU A 51 -0.67 -2.55 -0.49
N VAL A 52 -0.31 -2.25 0.76
CA VAL A 52 -0.51 -0.91 1.35
C VAL A 52 0.32 0.13 0.62
N LYS A 53 1.60 -0.14 0.33
CA LYS A 53 2.43 0.75 -0.50
C LYS A 53 1.78 1.00 -1.86
N ALA A 54 1.35 -0.05 -2.55
CA ALA A 54 0.73 0.07 -3.86
C ALA A 54 -0.56 0.92 -3.80
N GLY A 55 -1.40 0.71 -2.78
CA GLY A 55 -2.58 1.53 -2.53
C GLY A 55 -2.24 2.99 -2.30
N LEU A 56 -1.22 3.26 -1.48
CA LEU A 56 -0.75 4.61 -1.17
C LEU A 56 -0.18 5.29 -2.43
N ILE A 57 0.59 4.58 -3.25
CA ILE A 57 1.10 5.09 -4.53
C ILE A 57 -0.05 5.40 -5.48
N ILE A 58 -0.99 4.47 -5.70
CA ILE A 58 -2.11 4.68 -6.62
C ILE A 58 -2.98 5.86 -6.15
N ALA A 59 -3.31 5.91 -4.86
CA ALA A 59 -4.13 6.98 -4.30
C ALA A 59 -3.47 8.36 -4.40
N TYR A 60 -2.15 8.45 -4.26
CA TYR A 60 -1.44 9.74 -4.25
C TYR A 60 -0.84 10.16 -5.59
N PHE A 61 -0.30 9.23 -6.38
CA PHE A 61 0.33 9.51 -7.68
C PHE A 61 -0.65 9.45 -8.84
N MET A 62 -1.66 8.58 -8.78
CA MET A 62 -2.60 8.41 -9.90
C MET A 62 -3.79 9.39 -9.82
N HIS A 63 -4.05 9.96 -8.63
CA HIS A 63 -5.17 10.87 -8.44
C HIS A 63 -4.79 12.01 -7.50
N LEU A 64 -4.21 13.07 -8.08
CA LEU A 64 -4.06 14.37 -7.45
C LEU A 64 -5.41 14.77 -6.81
N LYS A 65 -5.41 14.82 -5.48
CA LYS A 65 -6.46 15.14 -4.50
C LYS A 65 -7.40 16.34 -4.83
N PHE A 66 -7.29 17.01 -5.97
CA PHE A 66 -7.91 18.31 -6.21
C PHE A 66 -9.15 18.35 -7.12
N GLU A 67 -9.55 17.28 -7.82
CA GLU A 67 -10.74 17.41 -8.70
C GLU A 67 -12.02 16.69 -8.24
N LYS A 68 -12.01 15.44 -7.75
CA LYS A 68 -13.29 14.75 -7.44
C LYS A 68 -13.22 13.87 -6.19
N LYS A 69 -13.86 14.32 -5.09
CA LYS A 69 -14.18 13.46 -3.91
C LYS A 69 -14.92 12.17 -4.31
N SER A 70 -15.60 12.19 -5.47
CA SER A 70 -16.26 11.02 -6.07
C SER A 70 -15.31 9.87 -6.41
N LEU A 71 -14.04 10.14 -6.76
CA LEU A 71 -13.08 9.10 -7.13
C LEU A 71 -12.44 8.44 -5.90
N ILE A 72 -12.34 9.14 -4.78
CA ILE A 72 -11.95 8.55 -3.49
C ILE A 72 -13.02 7.55 -3.02
N LEU A 73 -14.30 7.88 -3.20
CA LEU A 73 -15.43 7.02 -2.83
C LEU A 73 -15.45 5.70 -3.63
N THR A 74 -14.96 5.67 -4.87
CA THR A 74 -14.89 4.45 -5.70
C THR A 74 -13.56 3.70 -5.54
N LEU A 75 -12.46 4.40 -5.23
CA LEU A 75 -11.15 3.78 -5.05
C LEU A 75 -11.03 3.01 -3.72
N ILE A 76 -11.60 3.55 -2.63
CA ILE A 76 -11.62 2.86 -1.33
C ILE A 76 -12.25 1.46 -1.43
N PRO A 77 -13.47 1.28 -1.97
CA PRO A 77 -14.07 -0.04 -2.06
C PRO A 77 -13.30 -0.95 -3.00
N MET A 78 -12.75 -0.45 -4.12
CA MET A 78 -11.95 -1.25 -5.04
C MET A 78 -10.65 -1.76 -4.39
N TRP A 79 -9.95 -0.90 -3.65
CA TRP A 79 -8.73 -1.26 -2.93
C TRP A 79 -9.01 -2.23 -1.77
N LEU A 80 -10.10 -2.01 -1.03
CA LEU A 80 -10.58 -2.95 -0.01
C LEU A 80 -10.98 -4.30 -0.61
N LEU A 81 -11.62 -4.32 -1.78
CA LEU A 81 -12.01 -5.56 -2.46
C LEU A 81 -10.77 -6.37 -2.86
N VAL A 82 -9.77 -5.73 -3.46
CA VAL A 82 -8.50 -6.39 -3.83
C VAL A 82 -7.79 -6.95 -2.61
N THR A 83 -7.73 -6.18 -1.52
CA THR A 83 -7.12 -6.63 -0.25
C THR A 83 -7.88 -7.82 0.35
N CYS A 84 -9.21 -7.78 0.32
CA CYS A 84 -10.07 -8.85 0.82
C CYS A 84 -9.93 -10.13 0.00
N LEU A 85 -9.90 -10.02 -1.33
CA LEU A 85 -9.66 -11.14 -2.25
C LEU A 85 -8.31 -11.80 -1.98
N PHE A 86 -7.26 -11.01 -1.77
CA PHE A 86 -5.94 -11.52 -1.46
C PHE A 86 -5.91 -12.26 -0.11
N PHE A 87 -6.59 -11.72 0.90
CA PHE A 87 -6.74 -12.34 2.21
C PHE A 87 -7.59 -13.61 2.21
N ILE A 88 -8.52 -13.77 1.27
CA ILE A 88 -9.31 -15.00 1.09
C ILE A 88 -8.52 -16.05 0.30
N PHE A 89 -7.79 -15.62 -0.72
CA PHE A 89 -7.04 -16.52 -1.60
C PHE A 89 -5.86 -17.20 -0.89
N PHE A 90 -5.21 -16.49 0.03
CA PHE A 90 -4.09 -17.02 0.81
C PHE A 90 -4.50 -18.26 1.65
N PRO A 91 -5.49 -18.22 2.56
CA PRO A 91 -5.93 -19.38 3.33
C PRO A 91 -6.62 -20.45 2.47
N ASP A 92 -7.27 -20.08 1.37
CA ASP A 92 -7.86 -21.05 0.43
C ASP A 92 -6.77 -21.92 -0.22
N SER A 93 -5.66 -21.31 -0.63
CA SER A 93 -4.51 -22.03 -1.19
C SER A 93 -3.89 -23.02 -0.18
N PHE A 94 -3.80 -22.66 1.11
CA PHE A 94 -3.34 -23.59 2.15
C PHE A 94 -4.33 -24.75 2.36
N ARG A 95 -5.64 -24.48 2.34
CA ARG A 95 -6.68 -25.53 2.47
C ARG A 95 -6.69 -26.50 1.29
N LEU A 96 -6.39 -26.03 0.07
CA LEU A 96 -6.32 -26.87 -1.12
C LEU A 96 -5.09 -27.79 -1.14
N LEU A 97 -3.98 -27.38 -0.51
CA LEU A 97 -2.79 -28.23 -0.33
C LEU A 97 -3.06 -29.35 0.68
N GLU A 98 -3.82 -29.10 1.74
CA GLU A 98 -4.18 -30.11 2.74
C GLU A 98 -5.05 -31.25 2.16
N PHE A 99 -5.95 -30.93 1.22
CA PHE A 99 -6.77 -31.95 0.53
C PHE A 99 -6.01 -32.79 -0.52
N ARG A 100 -4.79 -32.40 -0.90
CA ARG A 100 -4.00 -33.08 -1.94
C ARG A 100 -3.02 -34.13 -1.39
N ILE A 101 -2.80 -34.17 -0.08
CA ILE A 101 -1.87 -35.11 0.53
C ILE A 101 -2.69 -36.29 1.09
N PRO A 102 -2.63 -37.50 0.49
CA PRO A 102 -3.22 -38.71 1.06
C PRO A 102 -2.47 -39.19 2.30
#